data_AF-A0A7Y3GIU9-F1
#
_entry.id   AF-A0A7Y3GIU9-F1
#
_cell.length_a   1.000
_cell.length_b   1.000
_cell.length_c   1.000
_cell.angle_alpha   90.00
_cell.angle_beta   90.00
_cell.angle_gamma   90.00
#
_symmetry.space_group_name_H-M   'P 1'
#
loop_
_entity.id
_entity.type
_entity.pdbx_description
1 polymer ?
#
loop_
_entity_poly.entity_id
_entity_poly.type
_entity_poly.pdbx_seq_one_letter_code
_entity_poly.pdbx_strand_id
1 'polypeptide(L)'
;QSPANYNQLVRWISNKEDHASEIQHIVYQYFMTQRVNPDTKMYTQKVTLLHRMLQSAMKCKQTTDPSHIQTLRSLLKEFEVLYFGHSLR
;
A
#
# COMPACT_ATOMS: atom_id res chain seq x y z
N GLN A 1 -11.14 -21.18 -27.42
CA GLN A 1 -10.93 -20.26 -26.28
C GLN A 1 -12.28 -19.72 -25.86
N SER A 2 -12.61 -19.71 -24.57
CA SER A 2 -13.84 -19.08 -24.08
C SER A 2 -13.79 -17.57 -24.37
N PRO A 3 -14.88 -16.93 -24.81
CA PRO A 3 -14.90 -15.49 -25.04
C PRO A 3 -14.49 -14.74 -23.76
N ALA A 4 -13.63 -13.74 -23.89
CA ALA A 4 -13.27 -12.89 -22.77
C ALA A 4 -14.52 -12.15 -22.25
N ASN A 5 -14.84 -12.33 -20.96
CA ASN A 5 -15.94 -11.59 -20.33
C ASN A 5 -15.45 -10.19 -19.93
N TYR A 6 -15.62 -9.22 -20.84
CA TYR A 6 -15.20 -7.83 -20.62
C TYR A 6 -15.83 -7.19 -19.38
N ASN A 7 -17.08 -7.54 -19.05
CA ASN A 7 -17.74 -7.03 -17.85
C ASN A 7 -17.01 -7.46 -16.57
N GLN A 8 -16.52 -8.70 -16.53
CA GLN A 8 -15.73 -9.18 -15.41
C GLN A 8 -14.37 -8.50 -15.35
N LEU A 9 -13.70 -8.34 -16.49
CA LEU A 9 -12.41 -7.63 -16.55
C LEU A 9 -12.53 -6.21 -15.98
N VAL A 10 -13.55 -5.45 -16.39
CA VAL A 10 -13.81 -4.09 -15.90
C VAL A 10 -14.05 -4.08 -14.39
N ARG A 11 -14.86 -5.01 -13.86
CA ARG A 11 -15.13 -5.12 -12.42
C ARG A 11 -13.86 -5.42 -11.61
N TRP A 12 -13.03 -6.35 -12.08
CA TRP A 12 -11.77 -6.69 -11.40
C TRP A 12 -10.78 -5.54 -11.41
N ILE A 13 -10.67 -4.80 -12.51
CA ILE A 13 -9.82 -3.62 -12.60
C ILE A 13 -10.33 -2.56 -11.62
N SER A 14 -11.61 -2.20 -11.67
CA SER A 14 -12.20 -1.19 -10.77
C SER A 14 -11.97 -1.54 -9.30
N ASN A 15 -12.28 -2.79 -8.90
CA ASN A 15 -12.12 -3.22 -7.51
C ASN A 15 -10.65 -3.14 -7.03
N LYS A 16 -9.70 -3.53 -7.89
CA LYS A 16 -8.27 -3.42 -7.60
C LYS A 16 -7.85 -1.96 -7.44
N GLU A 17 -8.35 -1.08 -8.31
CA GLU A 17 -8.04 0.34 -8.26
C GLU A 17 -8.59 1.03 -7.02
N ASP A 18 -9.82 0.68 -6.61
CA ASP A 18 -10.48 1.21 -5.43
C ASP A 18 -9.69 0.85 -4.16
N HIS A 19 -9.36 -0.44 -3.97
CA HIS A 19 -8.56 -0.88 -2.82
C HIS A 19 -7.15 -0.27 -2.81
N ALA A 20 -6.48 -0.18 -3.96
CA ALA A 20 -5.16 0.46 -4.02
C ALA A 20 -5.23 1.95 -3.63
N SER A 21 -6.31 2.63 -4.04
CA SER A 21 -6.56 4.04 -3.68
C SER A 21 -6.87 4.20 -2.19
N GLU A 22 -7.64 3.29 -1.61
CA GLU A 22 -7.94 3.26 -0.17
C GLU A 22 -6.67 3.08 0.67
N ILE A 23 -5.77 2.16 0.27
CA ILE A 23 -4.46 1.99 0.91
C ILE A 23 -3.66 3.30 0.86
N GLN A 24 -3.60 3.95 -0.30
CA GLN A 24 -2.90 5.23 -0.43
C GLN A 24 -3.52 6.30 0.45
N HIS A 25 -4.85 6.35 0.52
CA HIS A 25 -5.58 7.29 1.36
C HIS A 25 -5.22 7.11 2.83
N ILE A 26 -5.28 5.88 3.36
CA ILE A 26 -4.95 5.59 4.76
C ILE A 26 -3.48 5.92 5.06
N VAL A 27 -2.56 5.52 4.17
CA VAL A 27 -1.12 5.78 4.36
C VAL A 27 -0.84 7.28 4.42
N TYR A 28 -1.38 8.07 3.49
CA TYR A 28 -1.13 9.51 3.49
C TYR A 28 -1.92 10.25 4.57
N GLN A 29 -3.24 10.08 4.64
CA GLN A 29 -4.07 10.81 5.60
C GLN A 29 -3.77 10.39 7.02
N TYR A 30 -3.95 9.11 7.35
CA TYR A 30 -3.82 8.70 8.74
C TYR A 30 -2.36 8.66 9.19
N PHE A 31 -1.50 7.94 8.48
CA PHE A 31 -0.13 7.74 8.97
C PHE A 31 0.77 8.95 8.76
N MET A 32 0.85 9.49 7.55
CA MET A 32 1.78 10.59 7.25
C MET A 32 1.29 11.94 7.81
N THR A 33 -0.01 12.25 7.77
CA THR A 33 -0.48 13.56 8.26
C THR A 33 -0.88 13.56 9.74
N GLN A 34 -1.47 12.48 10.27
CA GLN A 34 -1.98 12.47 11.65
C GLN A 34 -1.05 11.79 12.66
N ARG A 35 -0.35 10.71 12.29
CA ARG A 35 0.37 9.85 13.26
C ARG A 35 1.88 10.05 13.33
N VAL A 36 2.54 10.31 12.19
CA VAL A 36 4.00 10.47 12.13
C VAL A 36 4.33 11.96 12.07
N ASN A 37 4.66 12.53 13.22
CA ASN A 37 5.09 13.93 13.35
C ASN A 37 6.63 14.05 13.27
N PRO A 38 7.20 15.26 13.04
CA PRO A 38 8.64 15.46 12.90
C PRO A 38 9.48 14.95 14.10
N ASP A 39 8.92 14.99 15.31
CA ASP A 39 9.59 14.55 16.54
C ASP A 39 9.49 13.02 16.78
N THR A 40 8.82 12.30 15.88
CA THR A 40 8.65 10.85 16.00
C THR A 40 10.00 10.14 15.97
N LYS A 41 10.26 9.26 16.93
CA LYS A 41 11.46 8.38 16.89
C LYS A 41 11.50 7.62 15.56
N MET A 42 12.68 7.64 14.92
CA MET A 42 12.93 7.05 13.60
C MET A 42 12.04 7.65 12.49
N TYR A 43 11.71 8.95 12.60
CA TYR A 43 10.88 9.70 11.65
C TYR A 43 11.26 9.43 10.19
N THR A 44 12.51 9.65 9.81
CA THR A 44 12.98 9.49 8.43
C THR A 44 12.73 8.08 7.90
N GLN A 45 12.95 7.05 8.71
CA GLN A 45 12.72 5.65 8.32
C GLN A 45 11.23 5.37 8.16
N LYS A 46 10.39 5.85 9.09
CA LYS A 46 8.93 5.70 9.02
C LYS A 46 8.34 6.39 7.79
N VAL A 47 8.71 7.64 7.54
CA VAL A 47 8.23 8.41 6.37
C VAL A 47 8.72 7.77 5.07
N THR A 48 9.97 7.28 5.04
CA THR A 48 10.51 6.57 3.86
C THR A 48 9.71 5.31 3.55
N LEU A 49 9.40 4.48 4.56
CA LEU A 49 8.60 3.27 4.38
C LEU A 49 7.18 3.61 3.89
N LEU A 50 6.52 4.59 4.53
CA LEU A 50 5.19 5.05 4.12
C LEU A 50 5.18 5.56 2.68
N HIS A 51 6.18 6.34 2.29
CA HIS A 51 6.30 6.83 0.91
C HIS A 51 6.52 5.69 -0.10
N ARG A 52 7.34 4.69 0.24
CA ARG A 52 7.52 3.48 -0.60
C ARG A 52 6.23 2.66 -0.70
N MET A 53 5.42 2.60 0.36
CA MET A 53 4.10 1.98 0.32
C MET A 53 3.15 2.71 -0.64
N LEU A 54 3.13 4.05 -0.62
CA LEU A 54 2.34 4.84 -1.58
C LEU A 54 2.70 4.53 -3.03
N GLN A 55 3.99 4.47 -3.35
CA GLN A 55 4.46 4.13 -4.71
C GLN A 55 4.10 2.69 -5.09
N SER A 56 4.28 1.74 -4.17
CA SER A 56 3.96 0.32 -4.42
C SER A 56 2.47 0.10 -4.62
N ALA A 57 1.62 0.79 -3.85
CA ALA A 57 0.17 0.80 -4.04
C ALA A 57 -0.22 1.40 -5.40
N MET A 58 0.44 2.49 -5.84
CA MET A 58 0.21 3.04 -7.18
C MET A 58 0.54 2.03 -8.28
N LYS A 59 1.64 1.30 -8.14
CA LYS A 59 2.00 0.24 -9.09
C LYS A 59 0.97 -0.90 -9.09
N CYS A 60 0.47 -1.31 -7.92
CA CYS A 60 -0.64 -2.27 -7.83
C CYS A 60 -1.92 -1.76 -8.51
N LYS A 61 -2.17 -0.45 -8.46
CA LYS A 61 -3.29 0.21 -9.15
C LYS A 61 -3.11 0.17 -10.68
N GLN A 62 -1.92 0.45 -11.18
CA GLN A 62 -1.66 0.65 -12.62
C GLN A 62 -1.32 -0.63 -13.39
N THR A 63 -0.84 -1.68 -12.72
CA THR A 63 -0.39 -2.91 -13.39
C THR A 63 -1.11 -4.15 -12.88
N THR A 64 -0.81 -5.30 -13.48
CA THR A 64 -1.29 -6.62 -13.07
C THR A 64 -0.17 -7.53 -12.55
N ASP A 65 1.04 -6.97 -12.33
CA ASP A 65 2.19 -7.74 -11.85
C ASP A 65 2.07 -8.06 -10.34
N PRO A 66 1.99 -9.34 -9.96
CA PRO A 66 1.91 -9.73 -8.55
C PRO A 66 3.14 -9.35 -7.71
N SER A 67 4.29 -9.06 -8.33
CA SER A 67 5.52 -8.66 -7.62
C SER A 67 5.32 -7.40 -6.77
N HIS A 68 4.46 -6.48 -7.21
CA HIS A 68 4.16 -5.25 -6.48
C HIS A 68 3.32 -5.52 -5.22
N ILE A 69 2.49 -6.55 -5.23
CA ILE A 69 1.71 -6.98 -4.06
C ILE A 69 2.65 -7.52 -2.99
N GLN A 70 3.63 -8.34 -3.39
CA GLN A 70 4.64 -8.88 -2.48
C GLN A 70 5.48 -7.75 -1.88
N THR A 71 5.91 -6.80 -2.71
CA THR A 71 6.65 -5.62 -2.26
C THR A 71 5.85 -4.80 -1.24
N LEU A 72 4.57 -4.54 -1.51
CA LEU A 72 3.71 -3.78 -0.60
C LEU A 72 3.50 -4.52 0.74
N ARG A 73 3.35 -5.85 0.72
CA ARG A 73 3.25 -6.67 1.94
C ARG A 73 4.52 -6.64 2.77
N SER A 74 5.70 -6.72 2.15
CA SER A 74 6.98 -6.62 2.86
C SER A 74 7.15 -5.25 3.50
N LEU A 75 6.87 -4.17 2.76
CA LEU A 75 6.93 -2.80 3.28
C LEU A 75 5.96 -2.58 4.45
N LEU A 76 4.74 -3.11 4.35
CA LEU A 76 3.76 -3.06 5.44
C LEU A 76 4.30 -3.78 6.68
N LYS A 77 4.95 -4.93 6.51
CA LYS A 77 5.53 -5.69 7.62
C LYS A 77 6.68 -4.95 8.30
N GLU A 78 7.58 -4.37 7.51
CA GLU A 78 8.67 -3.53 8.01
C GLU A 78 8.12 -2.32 8.77
N PHE A 79 7.09 -1.66 8.23
CA PHE A 79 6.45 -0.52 8.87
C PHE A 79 5.75 -0.92 10.17
N GLU A 80 5.03 -2.05 10.19
CA GLU A 80 4.38 -2.61 11.37
C GLU A 80 5.38 -2.80 12.52
N VAL A 81 6.49 -3.50 12.25
CA VAL A 81 7.56 -3.73 13.23
C VAL A 81 8.18 -2.40 13.68
N LEU A 82 8.43 -1.48 12.76
CA LEU A 82 9.01 -0.17 13.09
C LEU A 82 8.05 0.71 13.91
N TYR A 83 6.74 0.57 13.71
CA TYR A 83 5.72 1.38 14.35
C TYR A 83 5.35 0.84 15.74
N PHE A 84 5.16 -0.47 15.88
CA PHE A 84 4.74 -1.12 17.13
C PHE A 84 5.91 -1.70 17.95
N GLY A 85 7.11 -1.78 17.38
CA GLY A 85 8.27 -2.43 17.99
C GLY A 85 8.23 -3.96 17.97
N HIS A 86 7.16 -4.55 17.43
CA HIS A 86 6.96 -5.99 17.29
C HIS A 86 6.01 -6.29 16.14
N SER A 87 5.90 -7.58 15.83
CA SER A 87 5.01 -8.12 14.81
C SER A 87 3.65 -8.49 15.43
N LEU A 88 2.52 -8.04 14.89
CA LEU A 88 1.17 -8.37 15.36
C LEU A 88 0.66 -9.74 14.86
N ARG A 89 1.41 -10.39 13.96
CA ARG A 89 1.20 -11.77 13.46
C ARG A 89 2.52 -12.45 13.17
#